data_AF-A0A6J4L7P5-F1
#
_entry.id   AF-A0A6J4L7P5-F1
#
_cell.length_a   1.000
_cell.length_b   1.000
_cell.length_c   1.000
_cell.angle_alpha   90.00
_cell.angle_beta   90.00
_cell.angle_gamma   90.00
#
_symmetry.space_group_name_H-M   'P 1'
#
loop_
_entity.id
_entity.type
_entity.pdbx_description
1 polymer ?
#
loop_
_entity_poly.entity_id
_entity_poly.type
_entity_poly.pdbx_seq_one_letter_code
_entity_poly.pdbx_strand_id
1 'polypeptide(L)'
;MKVIWSFCLVLLVLLWGGGARAGVLGDRISSFPNWESKPPIAVAKGDLVYPDWMAGNWNVASTLVDLAAPLAPNIVTPGFESNRQYLQQPVLFKVRFQPENNIGFSSNYTSKKAKKIVADRTFNGLNIAKAYLGDGGVLSVKVDPTNPNRQITVLKGERQLISIVTSRGTETPNPREFVSTEISQQVFRGESDIYLNEVETTTAYRVVGGGENGDSASKRIEADQVTAIYLSPQDPDYFAAGGHPVALYRYRLELLPRESANLL
;
A
#
# COMPACT_ATOMS: atom_id res chain seq x y z
N MET A 1 -48.99 12.48 31.01
CA MET A 1 -47.55 12.80 30.99
C MET A 1 -46.71 11.53 31.03
N LYS A 2 -46.57 10.80 29.91
CA LYS A 2 -45.68 9.61 29.80
C LYS A 2 -45.00 9.48 28.44
N VAL A 3 -45.25 10.39 27.50
CA VAL A 3 -44.76 10.31 26.10
C VAL A 3 -43.41 11.03 25.91
N ILE A 4 -43.09 12.00 26.78
CA ILE A 4 -41.86 12.81 26.66
C ILE A 4 -40.61 12.01 27.08
N TRP A 5 -40.75 11.04 27.99
CA TRP A 5 -39.61 10.27 28.51
C TRP A 5 -39.10 9.20 27.53
N SER A 6 -39.96 8.74 26.61
CA SER A 6 -39.57 7.75 25.59
C SER A 6 -38.77 8.40 24.45
N PHE A 7 -39.02 9.67 24.14
CA PHE A 7 -38.29 10.41 23.10
C PHE A 7 -36.85 10.76 23.51
N CYS A 8 -36.61 11.05 24.80
CA CYS A 8 -35.26 11.26 25.32
C CYS A 8 -34.40 9.99 25.30
N LEU A 9 -35.01 8.81 25.48
CA LEU A 9 -34.28 7.54 25.47
C LEU A 9 -33.81 7.15 24.05
N VAL A 10 -34.62 7.41 23.03
CA VAL A 10 -34.27 7.15 21.61
C VAL A 10 -33.17 8.08 21.10
N LEU A 11 -33.16 9.35 21.53
CA LEU A 11 -32.09 10.31 21.21
C LEU A 11 -30.76 9.96 21.89
N LEU A 12 -30.79 9.38 23.10
CA LEU A 12 -29.58 8.92 23.81
C LEU A 12 -28.94 7.67 23.19
N VAL A 13 -29.72 6.77 22.59
CA VAL A 13 -29.19 5.59 21.89
C VAL A 13 -28.53 5.96 20.56
N LEU A 14 -28.99 7.00 19.87
CA LEU A 14 -28.39 7.46 18.60
C LEU A 14 -27.09 8.26 18.79
N LEU A 15 -26.83 8.80 19.98
CA LEU A 15 -25.60 9.55 20.30
C LEU A 15 -24.47 8.66 20.86
N TRP A 16 -24.76 7.39 21.16
CA TRP A 16 -23.76 6.40 21.58
C TRP A 16 -23.29 5.45 20.48
N GLY A 17 -23.83 5.60 19.26
CA GLY A 17 -23.16 5.10 18.08
C GLY A 17 -21.89 5.90 17.86
N GLY A 18 -20.77 5.46 18.43
CA GLY A 18 -19.44 5.81 17.95
C GLY A 18 -19.31 5.29 16.52
N GLY A 19 -19.97 5.96 15.57
CA GLY A 19 -19.88 5.66 14.17
C GLY A 19 -18.43 5.89 13.79
N ALA A 20 -17.72 4.82 13.47
CA ALA A 20 -16.50 4.93 12.72
C ALA A 20 -16.80 5.85 11.53
N ARG A 21 -16.22 7.05 11.52
CA ARG A 21 -16.24 7.89 10.34
C ARG A 21 -15.41 7.12 9.31
N ALA A 22 -16.09 6.38 8.43
CA ALA A 22 -15.46 5.79 7.27
C ALA A 22 -14.84 6.95 6.49
N GLY A 23 -13.51 6.94 6.41
CA GLY A 23 -12.79 7.92 5.63
C GLY A 23 -12.85 7.57 4.15
N VAL A 24 -12.44 8.51 3.30
CA VAL A 24 -12.42 8.39 1.84
C VAL A 24 -11.67 7.13 1.40
N LEU A 25 -10.57 6.77 2.08
CA LEU A 25 -9.78 5.58 1.75
C LEU A 25 -10.40 4.28 2.27
N GLY A 26 -11.08 4.31 3.41
CA GLY A 26 -11.87 3.18 3.90
C GLY A 26 -13.03 2.83 2.96
N ASP A 27 -13.78 3.85 2.51
CA ASP A 27 -14.84 3.70 1.51
C ASP A 27 -14.29 3.18 0.19
N ARG A 28 -13.11 3.66 -0.21
CA ARG A 28 -12.42 3.21 -1.42
C ARG A 28 -12.12 1.72 -1.41
N ILE A 29 -11.60 1.15 -0.32
CA ILE A 29 -11.40 -0.30 -0.25
C ILE A 29 -12.74 -1.04 -0.34
N SER A 30 -13.76 -0.53 0.34
CA SER A 30 -15.09 -1.15 0.39
C SER A 30 -15.84 -1.11 -0.94
N SER A 31 -15.51 -0.17 -1.83
CA SER A 31 -16.15 -0.02 -3.13
C SER A 31 -15.60 -0.93 -4.22
N PHE A 32 -14.58 -1.75 -3.95
CA PHE A 32 -14.07 -2.73 -4.92
C PHE A 32 -15.21 -3.62 -5.47
N PRO A 33 -15.27 -3.89 -6.79
CA PRO A 33 -14.37 -3.42 -7.84
C PRO A 33 -14.81 -2.11 -8.54
N ASN A 34 -15.84 -1.43 -8.02
CA ASN A 34 -16.46 -0.25 -8.64
C ASN A 34 -15.67 1.03 -8.34
N TRP A 35 -14.44 1.09 -8.87
CA TRP A 35 -13.58 2.27 -8.79
C TRP A 35 -13.69 3.08 -10.07
N GLU A 36 -14.35 4.23 -10.01
CA GLU A 36 -14.58 5.07 -11.20
C GLU A 36 -13.40 6.00 -11.52
N SER A 37 -12.57 6.33 -10.52
CA SER A 37 -11.45 7.25 -10.68
C SER A 37 -10.39 7.09 -9.58
N LYS A 38 -9.27 7.80 -9.74
CA LYS A 38 -8.26 7.98 -8.68
C LYS A 38 -8.85 8.79 -7.51
N PRO A 39 -8.49 8.49 -6.25
CA PRO A 39 -9.05 9.20 -5.11
C PRO A 39 -8.48 10.63 -5.03
N PRO A 40 -9.22 11.57 -4.43
CA PRO A 40 -8.75 12.92 -4.22
C PRO A 40 -7.72 12.95 -3.06
N ILE A 41 -6.45 12.75 -3.38
CA ILE A 41 -5.35 12.72 -2.42
C ILE A 41 -4.28 13.78 -2.72
N ALA A 42 -3.51 14.15 -1.70
CA ALA A 42 -2.51 15.20 -1.81
C ALA A 42 -1.26 14.74 -2.56
N VAL A 43 -0.56 15.70 -3.18
CA VAL A 43 0.77 15.48 -3.76
C VAL A 43 1.74 14.96 -2.69
N ALA A 44 2.51 13.94 -3.04
CA ALA A 44 3.43 13.28 -2.12
C ALA A 44 4.56 14.22 -1.67
N LYS A 45 4.68 14.39 -0.35
CA LYS A 45 5.77 15.13 0.31
C LYS A 45 6.40 14.24 1.38
N GLY A 46 7.73 14.25 1.49
CA GLY A 46 8.47 13.33 2.37
C GLY A 46 8.23 11.87 1.98
N ASP A 47 8.32 10.95 2.94
CA ASP A 47 7.90 9.55 2.79
C ASP A 47 6.53 9.28 3.46
N LEU A 48 5.91 8.14 3.17
CA LEU A 48 4.70 7.65 3.83
C LEU A 48 5.03 7.22 5.26
N VAL A 49 4.35 7.85 6.23
CA VAL A 49 4.52 7.57 7.65
C VAL A 49 3.51 6.53 8.10
N TYR A 50 3.99 5.48 8.75
CA TYR A 50 3.20 4.41 9.32
C TYR A 50 3.03 4.58 10.83
N PRO A 51 1.99 3.98 11.44
CA PRO A 51 1.86 3.91 12.89
C PRO A 51 3.03 3.16 13.54
N ASP A 52 3.31 3.46 14.81
CA ASP A 52 4.40 2.84 15.57
C ASP A 52 4.30 1.32 15.62
N TRP A 53 3.08 0.78 15.61
CA TRP A 53 2.88 -0.66 15.60
C TRP A 53 3.29 -1.33 14.28
N MET A 54 3.57 -0.59 13.20
CA MET A 54 4.12 -1.17 11.98
C MET A 54 5.63 -1.40 12.06
N ALA A 55 6.33 -0.73 12.99
CA ALA A 55 7.79 -0.81 13.12
C ALA A 55 8.25 -2.26 13.34
N GLY A 56 9.29 -2.67 12.62
CA GLY A 56 9.88 -4.00 12.73
C GLY A 56 10.14 -4.66 11.38
N ASN A 57 10.49 -5.94 11.45
CA ASN A 57 10.71 -6.81 10.31
C ASN A 57 9.58 -7.84 10.26
N TRP A 58 9.01 -8.04 9.07
CA TRP A 58 7.84 -8.87 8.88
C TRP A 58 8.07 -9.88 7.78
N ASN A 59 7.61 -11.11 8.00
CA ASN A 59 7.35 -12.07 6.93
C ASN A 59 5.93 -11.81 6.43
N VAL A 60 5.78 -11.57 5.13
CA VAL A 60 4.51 -11.25 4.49
C VAL A 60 4.06 -12.41 3.62
N ALA A 61 2.81 -12.83 3.79
CA ALA A 61 2.09 -13.60 2.78
C ALA A 61 1.11 -12.68 2.05
N SER A 62 1.33 -12.47 0.75
CA SER A 62 0.47 -11.66 -0.12
C SER A 62 -0.29 -12.58 -1.06
N THR A 63 -1.59 -12.73 -0.84
CA THR A 63 -2.44 -13.62 -1.64
C THR A 63 -3.35 -12.79 -2.52
N LEU A 64 -3.25 -12.93 -3.85
CA LEU A 64 -4.24 -12.37 -4.78
C LEU A 64 -5.56 -13.12 -4.55
N VAL A 65 -6.59 -12.43 -4.07
CA VAL A 65 -7.88 -13.04 -3.73
C VAL A 65 -8.97 -12.74 -4.74
N ASP A 66 -8.86 -11.62 -5.47
CA ASP A 66 -9.82 -11.22 -6.50
C ASP A 66 -9.15 -10.32 -7.55
N LEU A 67 -9.72 -10.27 -8.76
CA LEU A 67 -9.27 -9.39 -9.82
C LEU A 67 -10.46 -8.93 -10.67
N ALA A 68 -10.43 -7.68 -11.13
CA ALA A 68 -11.45 -7.12 -12.01
C ALA A 68 -10.84 -6.30 -13.15
N ALA A 69 -11.46 -6.35 -14.32
CA ALA A 69 -11.14 -5.51 -15.47
C ALA A 69 -12.40 -4.70 -15.83
N PRO A 70 -12.65 -3.56 -15.17
CA PRO A 70 -13.93 -2.84 -15.27
C PRO A 70 -14.33 -2.41 -16.68
N LEU A 71 -13.35 -2.25 -17.57
CA LEU A 71 -13.54 -1.77 -18.93
C LEU A 71 -13.50 -2.89 -19.99
N ALA A 72 -13.38 -4.16 -19.57
CA ALA A 72 -13.47 -5.29 -20.48
C ALA A 72 -14.91 -5.47 -21.02
N PRO A 73 -15.09 -5.99 -22.25
CA PRO A 73 -14.06 -6.45 -23.18
C PRO A 73 -13.44 -5.33 -24.03
N ASN A 74 -13.94 -4.09 -23.92
CA ASN A 74 -13.56 -2.99 -24.81
C ASN A 74 -12.10 -2.56 -24.62
N ILE A 75 -11.63 -2.52 -23.36
CA ILE A 75 -10.24 -2.22 -23.02
C ILE A 75 -9.71 -3.36 -22.15
N VAL A 76 -8.67 -4.03 -22.64
CA VAL A 76 -8.02 -5.14 -21.95
C VAL A 76 -6.51 -4.88 -21.87
N THR A 77 -5.89 -5.33 -20.77
CA THR A 77 -4.43 -5.23 -20.62
C THR A 77 -3.83 -6.64 -20.61
N PRO A 78 -2.68 -6.87 -21.27
CA PRO A 78 -2.00 -8.18 -21.23
C PRO A 78 -1.64 -8.61 -19.79
N GLY A 79 -1.40 -7.63 -18.91
CA GLY A 79 -1.11 -7.87 -17.49
C GLY A 79 -2.28 -8.52 -16.75
N PHE A 80 -3.54 -8.24 -17.11
CA PHE A 80 -4.70 -8.78 -16.39
C PHE A 80 -4.78 -10.30 -16.48
N GLU A 81 -4.73 -10.84 -17.69
CA GLU A 81 -4.88 -12.28 -17.91
C GLU A 81 -3.69 -13.06 -17.34
N SER A 82 -2.46 -12.53 -17.50
CA SER A 82 -1.26 -13.18 -16.93
C SER A 82 -1.28 -13.22 -15.40
N ASN A 83 -1.95 -12.30 -14.72
CA ASN A 83 -2.04 -12.31 -13.25
C ASN A 83 -3.05 -13.33 -12.71
N ARG A 84 -3.99 -13.85 -13.51
CA ARG A 84 -4.95 -14.88 -13.06
C ARG A 84 -4.28 -16.12 -12.50
N GLN A 85 -3.09 -16.46 -13.01
CA GLN A 85 -2.33 -17.63 -12.57
C GLN A 85 -1.93 -17.55 -11.08
N TYR A 86 -1.88 -16.35 -10.48
CA TYR A 86 -1.51 -16.14 -9.09
C TYR A 86 -2.73 -16.14 -8.13
N LEU A 87 -3.95 -16.31 -8.65
CA LEU A 87 -5.16 -16.27 -7.84
C LEU A 87 -5.14 -17.38 -6.77
N GLN A 88 -5.43 -17.02 -5.52
CA GLN A 88 -5.37 -17.87 -4.33
C GLN A 88 -3.99 -18.47 -4.03
N GLN A 89 -2.92 -17.97 -4.63
CA GLN A 89 -1.55 -18.41 -4.34
C GLN A 89 -0.80 -17.33 -3.56
N PRO A 90 -0.31 -17.65 -2.34
CA PRO A 90 0.44 -16.68 -1.55
C PRO A 90 1.85 -16.48 -2.13
N VAL A 91 2.20 -15.23 -2.40
CA VAL A 91 3.57 -14.80 -2.67
C VAL A 91 4.21 -14.37 -1.35
N LEU A 92 5.33 -14.99 -0.99
CA LEU A 92 6.00 -14.79 0.30
C LEU A 92 7.20 -13.86 0.14
N PHE A 93 7.30 -12.84 0.98
CA PHE A 93 8.45 -11.93 0.99
C PHE A 93 8.66 -11.28 2.36
N LYS A 94 9.80 -10.60 2.51
CA LYS A 94 10.16 -9.88 3.74
C LYS A 94 9.98 -8.39 3.53
N VAL A 95 9.48 -7.71 4.56
CA VAL A 95 9.44 -6.24 4.61
C VAL A 95 9.98 -5.73 5.94
N ARG A 96 10.43 -4.48 5.94
CA ARG A 96 10.94 -3.74 7.08
C ARG A 96 10.32 -2.36 7.11
N PHE A 97 9.91 -1.95 8.31
CA PHE A 97 9.52 -0.59 8.64
C PHE A 97 10.39 -0.11 9.77
N GLN A 98 10.97 1.07 9.61
CA GLN A 98 12.02 1.57 10.50
C GLN A 98 11.86 3.06 10.76
N PRO A 99 12.45 3.59 11.84
CA PRO A 99 12.55 5.02 12.04
C PRO A 99 13.18 5.71 10.82
N GLU A 100 12.60 6.83 10.40
CA GLU A 100 13.12 7.68 9.34
C GLU A 100 14.56 8.10 9.68
N ASN A 101 15.51 7.66 8.86
CA ASN A 101 16.90 8.05 8.99
C ASN A 101 17.08 9.40 8.30
N ASN A 102 17.07 10.48 9.07
CA ASN A 102 17.52 11.78 8.58
C ASN A 102 19.04 11.73 8.38
N ILE A 103 19.50 11.39 7.18
CA ILE A 103 20.88 11.66 6.74
C ILE A 103 20.96 13.15 6.38
N GLY A 104 20.78 14.00 7.39
CA GLY A 104 20.95 15.44 7.34
C GLY A 104 21.84 15.83 8.51
N PHE A 105 22.82 16.70 8.26
CA PHE A 105 23.86 17.13 9.18
C PHE A 105 23.38 17.25 10.63
N SER A 106 24.14 16.60 11.53
CA SER A 106 23.96 16.61 12.97
C SER A 106 23.73 18.02 13.52
N SER A 107 22.49 18.31 13.92
CA SER A 107 22.22 19.38 14.87
C SER A 107 21.96 18.73 16.22
N ASN A 108 22.89 18.95 17.15
CA ASN A 108 22.85 18.50 18.55
C ASN A 108 21.81 19.29 19.35
N TYR A 109 20.54 19.27 18.93
CA TYR A 109 19.46 19.88 19.71
C TYR A 109 18.38 18.84 20.04
N THR A 110 18.41 18.50 21.31
CA THR A 110 17.55 17.58 22.03
C THR A 110 16.10 18.05 22.03
N SER A 111 15.31 17.47 21.12
CA SER A 111 13.95 17.08 21.47
C SER A 111 13.79 15.61 21.09
N LYS A 112 13.43 14.75 22.06
CA LYS A 112 13.04 13.35 21.82
C LYS A 112 11.69 13.33 21.10
N LYS A 113 11.62 13.92 19.90
CA LYS A 113 10.45 13.72 19.05
C LYS A 113 10.49 12.27 18.58
N ALA A 114 9.41 11.53 18.81
CA ALA A 114 9.30 10.16 18.31
C ALA A 114 9.62 10.16 16.81
N LYS A 115 10.57 9.30 16.41
CA LYS A 115 10.98 9.22 15.00
C LYS A 115 9.81 8.63 14.20
N LYS A 116 9.48 9.25 13.07
CA LYS A 116 8.46 8.74 12.15
C LYS A 116 8.85 7.36 11.66
N ILE A 117 7.91 6.41 11.61
CA ILE A 117 8.15 5.09 11.03
C ILE A 117 7.86 5.15 9.53
N VAL A 118 8.81 4.69 8.72
CA VAL A 118 8.72 4.65 7.26
C VAL A 118 9.05 3.26 6.74
N ALA A 119 8.57 2.94 5.54
CA ALA A 119 8.95 1.70 4.87
C ALA A 119 10.42 1.77 4.42
N ASP A 120 11.19 0.70 4.60
CA ASP A 120 12.49 0.58 3.94
C ASP A 120 12.27 0.22 2.47
N ARG A 121 12.03 1.25 1.64
CA ARG A 121 11.68 1.08 0.22
C ARG A 121 12.70 0.26 -0.57
N THR A 122 13.99 0.44 -0.28
CA THR A 122 15.07 -0.35 -0.92
C THR A 122 14.97 -1.82 -0.54
N PHE A 123 14.90 -2.14 0.75
CA PHE A 123 14.79 -3.51 1.23
C PHE A 123 13.47 -4.17 0.79
N ASN A 124 12.35 -3.48 0.98
CA ASN A 124 11.02 -3.98 0.67
C ASN A 124 10.87 -4.20 -0.83
N GLY A 125 11.22 -3.21 -1.65
CA GLY A 125 11.15 -3.29 -3.10
C GLY A 125 11.98 -4.44 -3.65
N LEU A 126 13.20 -4.66 -3.14
CA LEU A 126 14.05 -5.77 -3.57
C LEU A 126 13.44 -7.13 -3.22
N ASN A 127 12.95 -7.31 -1.99
CA ASN A 127 12.38 -8.59 -1.55
C ASN A 127 11.06 -8.90 -2.29
N ILE A 128 10.21 -7.89 -2.51
CA ILE A 128 8.97 -8.04 -3.30
C ILE A 128 9.33 -8.44 -4.74
N ALA A 129 10.24 -7.70 -5.38
CA ALA A 129 10.59 -7.95 -6.77
C ALA A 129 11.21 -9.35 -6.97
N LYS A 130 12.05 -9.80 -6.03
CA LYS A 130 12.60 -11.16 -6.04
C LYS A 130 11.53 -12.24 -5.87
N ALA A 131 10.52 -12.00 -5.04
CA ALA A 131 9.45 -12.96 -4.84
C ALA A 131 8.58 -13.16 -6.10
N TYR A 132 8.37 -12.10 -6.89
CA TYR A 132 7.60 -12.17 -8.14
C TYR A 132 8.43 -12.59 -9.36
N LEU A 133 9.69 -12.15 -9.45
CA LEU A 133 10.52 -12.31 -10.66
C LEU A 133 11.63 -13.37 -10.49
N GLY A 134 11.75 -13.95 -9.30
CA GLY A 134 12.86 -14.81 -8.91
C GLY A 134 14.14 -14.04 -8.60
N ASP A 135 15.07 -14.69 -7.88
CA ASP A 135 16.35 -14.09 -7.47
C ASP A 135 17.21 -13.62 -8.65
N GLY A 136 17.09 -14.28 -9.80
CA GLY A 136 17.80 -13.92 -11.03
C GLY A 136 17.11 -12.86 -11.88
N GLY A 137 15.86 -12.50 -11.57
CA GLY A 137 15.07 -11.52 -12.34
C GLY A 137 15.38 -10.06 -11.98
N VAL A 138 15.91 -9.83 -10.78
CA VAL A 138 16.15 -8.49 -10.20
C VAL A 138 17.60 -8.36 -9.78
N LEU A 139 18.28 -7.34 -10.30
CA LEU A 139 19.67 -7.07 -9.99
C LEU A 139 19.81 -6.15 -8.78
N SER A 140 19.00 -5.09 -8.70
CA SER A 140 19.02 -4.19 -7.55
C SER A 140 17.75 -3.34 -7.47
N VAL A 141 17.48 -2.80 -6.29
CA VAL A 141 16.54 -1.71 -6.05
C VAL A 141 17.30 -0.59 -5.35
N LYS A 142 17.08 0.65 -5.76
CA LYS A 142 17.68 1.84 -5.15
C LYS A 142 16.62 2.93 -5.03
N VAL A 143 16.69 3.69 -3.94
CA VAL A 143 15.91 4.91 -3.74
C VAL A 143 16.82 6.10 -4.01
N ASP A 144 16.27 7.13 -4.63
CA ASP A 144 16.97 8.39 -4.84
C ASP A 144 17.31 9.02 -3.47
N PRO A 145 18.58 9.30 -3.17
CA PRO A 145 18.99 9.81 -1.85
C PRO A 145 18.39 11.18 -1.53
N THR A 146 17.93 11.92 -2.55
CA THR A 146 17.34 13.25 -2.39
C THR A 146 15.82 13.25 -2.53
N ASN A 147 15.23 12.11 -2.95
CA ASN A 147 13.80 12.00 -3.16
C ASN A 147 13.31 10.58 -2.79
N PRO A 148 12.74 10.38 -1.59
CA PRO A 148 12.26 9.06 -1.15
C PRO A 148 11.13 8.52 -2.03
N ASN A 149 10.48 9.38 -2.82
CA ASN A 149 9.40 9.00 -3.70
C ASN A 149 9.88 8.39 -5.02
N ARG A 150 11.18 8.46 -5.32
CA ARG A 150 11.75 7.95 -6.57
C ARG A 150 12.58 6.69 -6.32
N GLN A 151 12.09 5.57 -6.84
CA GLN A 151 12.75 4.27 -6.75
C GLN A 151 13.13 3.77 -8.15
N ILE A 152 14.31 3.18 -8.28
CA ILE A 152 14.80 2.53 -9.49
C ILE A 152 15.01 1.05 -9.19
N THR A 153 14.36 0.20 -9.97
CA THR A 153 14.56 -1.25 -9.96
C THR A 153 15.29 -1.64 -11.24
N VAL A 154 16.45 -2.26 -11.11
CA VAL A 154 17.22 -2.78 -12.23
C VAL A 154 16.91 -4.27 -12.38
N LEU A 155 16.42 -4.64 -13.55
CA LEU A 155 16.02 -5.99 -13.91
C LEU A 155 17.08 -6.65 -14.80
N LYS A 156 16.98 -7.96 -14.97
CA LYS A 156 17.86 -8.70 -15.89
C LYS A 156 17.65 -8.25 -17.35
N GLY A 157 18.74 -8.21 -18.12
CA GLY A 157 18.73 -7.86 -19.55
C GLY A 157 18.48 -6.37 -19.77
N GLU A 158 19.28 -5.53 -19.10
CA GLU A 158 19.33 -4.06 -19.24
C GLU A 158 18.00 -3.31 -19.06
N ARG A 159 16.99 -3.98 -18.50
CA ARG A 159 15.67 -3.42 -18.22
C ARG A 159 15.64 -2.66 -16.89
N GLN A 160 14.86 -1.59 -16.84
CA GLN A 160 14.67 -0.79 -15.64
C GLN A 160 13.21 -0.44 -15.42
N LEU A 161 12.79 -0.43 -14.16
CA LEU A 161 11.53 0.17 -13.73
C LEU A 161 11.85 1.36 -12.81
N ILE A 162 11.45 2.55 -13.23
CA ILE A 162 11.49 3.76 -12.41
C ILE A 162 10.08 4.00 -11.88
N SER A 163 9.91 3.95 -10.56
CA SER A 163 8.65 4.22 -9.89
C SER A 163 8.74 5.54 -9.13
N ILE A 164 7.81 6.45 -9.37
CA ILE A 164 7.76 7.77 -8.74
C ILE A 164 6.40 7.91 -8.05
N VAL A 165 6.37 7.97 -6.72
CA VAL A 165 5.14 8.28 -5.98
C VAL A 165 4.79 9.76 -6.21
N THR A 166 3.64 10.01 -6.82
CA THR A 166 3.17 11.36 -7.17
C THR A 166 2.21 11.90 -6.13
N SER A 167 1.37 11.04 -5.56
CA SER A 167 0.36 11.41 -4.57
C SER A 167 0.19 10.34 -3.50
N ARG A 168 -0.21 10.73 -2.28
CA ARG A 168 -0.49 9.80 -1.19
C ARG A 168 -1.53 10.33 -0.22
N GLY A 169 -2.16 9.42 0.50
CA GLY A 169 -3.10 9.72 1.57
C GLY A 169 -3.03 8.68 2.68
N THR A 170 -3.44 9.07 3.88
CA THR A 170 -3.53 8.17 5.03
C THR A 170 -4.75 8.48 5.87
N GLU A 171 -5.33 7.45 6.46
CA GLU A 171 -6.41 7.54 7.43
C GLU A 171 -6.11 6.61 8.60
N THR A 172 -6.54 6.98 9.80
CA THR A 172 -6.39 6.15 11.00
C THR A 172 -7.77 6.06 11.66
N PRO A 173 -8.65 5.16 11.20
CA PRO A 173 -10.02 5.06 11.70
C PRO A 173 -10.08 4.83 13.21
N ASN A 174 -9.14 4.05 13.75
CA ASN A 174 -8.93 3.83 15.17
C ASN A 174 -7.47 3.41 15.47
N PRO A 175 -7.02 3.32 16.74
CA PRO A 175 -5.61 3.03 17.06
C PRO A 175 -5.03 1.72 16.52
N ARG A 176 -5.89 0.76 16.13
CA ARG A 176 -5.49 -0.56 15.59
C ARG A 176 -5.67 -0.67 14.08
N GLU A 177 -6.15 0.39 13.42
CA GLU A 177 -6.43 0.41 11.98
C GLU A 177 -5.73 1.59 11.31
N PHE A 178 -5.17 1.32 10.13
CA PHE A 178 -4.49 2.33 9.33
C PHE A 178 -4.76 2.05 7.86
N VAL A 179 -5.22 3.05 7.14
CA VAL A 179 -5.41 2.97 5.69
C VAL A 179 -4.41 3.90 5.04
N SER A 180 -3.69 3.43 4.03
CA SER A 180 -2.79 4.24 3.23
C SER A 180 -3.06 4.04 1.76
N THR A 181 -2.83 5.08 0.96
CA THR A 181 -2.80 4.98 -0.48
C THR A 181 -1.59 5.72 -1.04
N GLU A 182 -0.96 5.14 -2.06
CA GLU A 182 0.02 5.83 -2.92
C GLU A 182 -0.37 5.66 -4.38
N ILE A 183 -0.35 6.76 -5.13
CA ILE A 183 -0.38 6.75 -6.60
C ILE A 183 1.06 6.93 -7.07
N SER A 184 1.51 6.03 -7.93
CA SER A 184 2.84 6.03 -8.51
C SER A 184 2.77 6.06 -10.03
N GLN A 185 3.63 6.87 -10.63
CA GLN A 185 3.94 6.78 -12.05
C GLN A 185 5.08 5.79 -12.24
N GLN A 186 4.92 4.87 -13.18
CA GLN A 186 5.89 3.81 -13.46
C GLN A 186 6.37 3.92 -14.91
N VAL A 187 7.69 4.03 -15.08
CA VAL A 187 8.36 4.05 -16.38
C VAL A 187 9.18 2.78 -16.51
N PHE A 188 8.74 1.89 -17.38
CA PHE A 188 9.50 0.71 -17.79
C PHE A 188 10.37 1.09 -18.99
N ARG A 189 11.68 0.84 -18.89
CA ARG A 189 12.65 1.03 -19.97
C ARG A 189 13.24 -0.32 -20.35
N GLY A 190 13.03 -0.72 -21.59
CA GLY A 190 13.74 -1.82 -22.25
C GLY A 190 14.80 -1.32 -23.23
N GLU A 191 15.32 -2.22 -24.07
CA GLU A 191 16.32 -1.88 -25.09
C GLU A 191 15.78 -0.94 -26.17
N SER A 192 14.53 -1.12 -26.60
CA SER A 192 13.87 -0.29 -27.63
C SER A 192 12.59 0.40 -27.17
N ASP A 193 11.96 -0.08 -26.10
CA ASP A 193 10.60 0.30 -25.74
C ASP A 193 10.55 1.01 -24.39
N ILE A 194 9.75 2.07 -24.32
CA ILE A 194 9.37 2.74 -23.08
C ILE A 194 7.89 2.53 -22.88
N TYR A 195 7.51 1.94 -21.75
CA TYR A 195 6.12 1.79 -21.35
C TYR A 195 5.85 2.60 -20.08
N LEU A 196 4.71 3.29 -20.05
CA LEU A 196 4.30 4.15 -18.96
C LEU A 196 2.92 3.73 -18.47
N ASN A 197 2.77 3.66 -17.16
CA ASN A 197 1.46 3.51 -16.53
C ASN A 197 1.43 4.26 -15.19
N GLU A 198 0.23 4.37 -14.64
CA GLU A 198 0.03 4.80 -13.25
C GLU A 198 -0.57 3.66 -12.45
N VAL A 199 -0.02 3.47 -11.25
CA VAL A 199 -0.43 2.42 -10.33
C VAL A 199 -0.82 3.06 -9.02
N GLU A 200 -2.05 2.80 -8.61
CA GLU A 200 -2.48 3.10 -7.25
C GLU A 200 -2.41 1.84 -6.40
N THR A 201 -1.89 1.96 -5.18
CA THR A 201 -1.97 0.91 -4.16
C THR A 201 -2.60 1.49 -2.91
N THR A 202 -3.81 1.01 -2.60
CA THR A 202 -4.53 1.36 -1.36
C THR A 202 -4.56 0.13 -0.46
N THR A 203 -4.16 0.28 0.80
CA THR A 203 -4.05 -0.81 1.76
C THR A 203 -4.68 -0.42 3.09
N ALA A 204 -5.65 -1.21 3.55
CA ALA A 204 -6.24 -1.12 4.88
C ALA A 204 -5.63 -2.18 5.79
N TYR A 205 -4.82 -1.74 6.76
CA TYR A 205 -4.14 -2.56 7.75
C TYR A 205 -4.92 -2.61 9.06
N ARG A 206 -4.89 -3.75 9.73
CA ARG A 206 -5.47 -3.96 11.06
C ARG A 206 -4.60 -4.85 11.92
N VAL A 207 -4.40 -4.46 13.17
CA VAL A 207 -3.70 -5.28 14.17
C VAL A 207 -4.66 -6.30 14.78
N VAL A 208 -4.36 -7.60 14.65
CA VAL A 208 -5.25 -8.71 15.04
C VAL A 208 -4.80 -9.43 16.31
N GLY A 209 -3.50 -9.37 16.63
CA GLY A 209 -2.91 -9.92 17.86
C GLY A 209 -2.19 -8.87 18.71
N GLY A 210 -1.61 -9.26 19.84
CA GLY A 210 -0.97 -8.33 20.80
C GLY A 210 -2.00 -7.59 21.66
N GLY A 211 -2.20 -8.09 22.89
CA GLY A 211 -2.97 -7.39 23.93
C GLY A 211 -2.23 -6.16 24.46
N GLU A 212 -2.90 -5.37 25.31
CA GLU A 212 -2.37 -4.13 25.92
C GLU A 212 -1.01 -4.29 26.61
N ASN A 213 -0.62 -5.52 26.96
CA ASN A 213 0.62 -5.85 27.67
C ASN A 213 1.81 -6.24 26.76
N GLY A 214 1.75 -5.99 25.45
CA GLY A 214 2.96 -5.77 24.65
C GLY A 214 3.82 -7.00 24.30
N ASP A 215 3.25 -8.21 24.26
CA ASP A 215 4.02 -9.34 23.72
C ASP A 215 4.11 -9.26 22.19
N SER A 216 5.25 -8.72 21.72
CA SER A 216 5.58 -8.56 20.30
C SER A 216 5.54 -9.88 19.52
N ALA A 217 5.70 -11.04 20.19
CA ALA A 217 5.67 -12.35 19.54
C ALA A 217 4.27 -12.75 19.04
N SER A 218 3.21 -12.27 19.70
CA SER A 218 1.81 -12.57 19.34
C SER A 218 1.20 -11.58 18.34
N LYS A 219 1.96 -10.55 17.94
CA LYS A 219 1.45 -9.43 17.16
C LYS A 219 1.37 -9.79 15.68
N ARG A 220 0.16 -10.02 15.18
CA ARG A 220 -0.14 -10.20 13.76
C ARG A 220 -0.81 -8.95 13.18
N ILE A 221 -0.40 -8.56 11.98
CA ILE A 221 -1.08 -7.54 11.18
C ILE A 221 -1.73 -8.24 9.98
N GLU A 222 -2.98 -7.94 9.73
CA GLU A 222 -3.66 -8.31 8.49
C GLU A 222 -3.87 -7.05 7.66
N ALA A 223 -3.94 -7.19 6.33
CA ALA A 223 -4.36 -6.09 5.48
C ALA A 223 -5.18 -6.55 4.28
N ASP A 224 -6.06 -5.66 3.84
CA ASP A 224 -6.76 -5.73 2.56
C ASP A 224 -6.16 -4.67 1.64
N GLN A 225 -5.56 -5.10 0.54
CA GLN A 225 -4.88 -4.22 -0.40
C GLN A 225 -5.53 -4.33 -1.77
N VAL A 226 -5.80 -3.18 -2.40
CA VAL A 226 -6.19 -3.12 -3.80
C VAL A 226 -5.13 -2.37 -4.57
N THR A 227 -4.66 -2.97 -5.66
CA THR A 227 -3.82 -2.33 -6.66
C THR A 227 -4.64 -2.06 -7.91
N ALA A 228 -4.66 -0.81 -8.35
CA ALA A 228 -5.36 -0.36 -9.55
C ALA A 228 -4.37 0.12 -10.61
N ILE A 229 -4.56 -0.32 -11.85
CA ILE A 229 -3.76 0.08 -13.00
C ILE A 229 -4.55 1.08 -13.83
N TYR A 230 -3.93 2.21 -14.13
CA TYR A 230 -4.48 3.24 -15.00
C TYR A 230 -3.59 3.41 -16.23
N LEU A 231 -4.21 3.66 -17.37
CA LEU A 231 -3.51 4.02 -18.59
C LEU A 231 -2.82 5.38 -18.42
N SER A 232 -1.70 5.54 -19.12
CA SER A 232 -0.99 6.80 -19.27
C SER A 232 -1.47 7.55 -20.51
N PRO A 233 -1.21 8.86 -20.64
CA PRO A 233 -1.57 9.63 -21.83
C PRO A 233 -0.96 9.14 -23.16
N GLN A 234 -0.01 8.21 -23.11
CA GLN A 234 0.62 7.62 -24.30
C GLN A 234 -0.14 6.39 -24.80
N ASP A 235 -1.01 5.80 -23.99
CA ASP A 235 -1.81 4.64 -24.39
C ASP A 235 -2.95 5.06 -25.32
N PRO A 236 -3.22 4.33 -26.42
CA PRO A 236 -4.28 4.67 -27.38
C PRO A 236 -5.67 4.84 -26.76
N ASP A 237 -5.99 3.99 -25.78
CA ASP A 237 -7.30 3.97 -25.11
C ASP A 237 -7.36 4.91 -23.89
N TYR A 238 -6.35 5.75 -23.65
CA TYR A 238 -6.30 6.63 -22.48
C TYR A 238 -7.57 7.47 -22.29
N PHE A 239 -8.01 8.14 -23.36
CA PHE A 239 -9.22 8.96 -23.32
C PHE A 239 -10.49 8.12 -23.21
N ALA A 240 -10.52 6.94 -23.84
CA ALA A 240 -11.63 6.02 -23.75
C ALA A 240 -11.80 5.43 -22.34
N ALA A 241 -10.70 5.21 -21.61
CA ALA A 241 -10.71 4.78 -20.22
C ALA A 241 -11.24 5.87 -19.28
N GLY A 242 -11.19 7.15 -19.65
CA GLY A 242 -11.83 8.24 -18.90
C GLY A 242 -11.39 8.38 -17.44
N GLY A 243 -10.17 7.93 -17.11
CA GLY A 243 -9.65 7.94 -15.73
C GLY A 243 -10.05 6.74 -14.86
N HIS A 244 -10.83 5.79 -15.39
CA HIS A 244 -11.15 4.52 -14.72
C HIS A 244 -9.92 3.60 -14.72
N PRO A 245 -9.79 2.71 -13.72
CA PRO A 245 -8.77 1.68 -13.75
C PRO A 245 -9.11 0.63 -14.82
N VAL A 246 -8.10 0.22 -15.58
CA VAL A 246 -8.22 -0.84 -16.60
C VAL A 246 -8.02 -2.23 -16.02
N ALA A 247 -7.42 -2.32 -14.83
CA ALA A 247 -7.29 -3.55 -14.06
C ALA A 247 -7.23 -3.25 -12.57
N LEU A 248 -7.83 -4.13 -11.77
CA LEU A 248 -7.85 -4.11 -10.31
C LEU A 248 -7.43 -5.49 -9.80
N TYR A 249 -6.60 -5.49 -8.75
CA TYR A 249 -6.13 -6.70 -8.08
C TYR A 249 -6.31 -6.52 -6.58
N ARG A 250 -7.10 -7.38 -5.95
CA ARG A 250 -7.33 -7.37 -4.51
C ARG A 250 -6.50 -8.46 -3.84
N TYR A 251 -5.74 -8.08 -2.83
CA TYR A 251 -4.85 -8.94 -2.08
C TYR A 251 -5.25 -8.96 -0.62
N ARG A 252 -5.18 -10.16 -0.02
CA ARG A 252 -5.11 -10.30 1.44
C ARG A 252 -3.66 -10.45 1.84
N LEU A 253 -3.22 -9.58 2.76
CA LEU A 253 -1.88 -9.62 3.33
C LEU A 253 -1.94 -10.13 4.77
N GLU A 254 -0.99 -10.97 5.11
CA GLU A 254 -0.70 -11.36 6.50
C GLU A 254 0.76 -11.07 6.80
N LEU A 255 1.00 -10.28 7.84
CA LEU A 255 2.33 -9.90 8.29
C LEU A 255 2.55 -10.52 9.68
N LEU A 256 3.54 -11.42 9.73
CA LEU A 256 3.99 -12.05 10.95
C LEU A 256 5.34 -11.47 11.38
N PRO A 257 5.54 -11.20 12.68
CA PRO A 257 6.78 -10.64 13.17
C PRO A 257 7.87 -11.67 12.91
N ARG A 258 9.00 -11.21 12.38
CA ARG A 258 10.16 -12.08 12.26
C ARG A 258 10.75 -12.22 13.65
N GLU A 259 10.73 -13.42 14.23
CA GLU A 259 11.55 -13.71 15.40
C GLU A 259 12.97 -13.27 15.07
N SER A 260 13.53 -12.39 15.90
CA SER A 260 14.95 -12.10 15.87
C SER A 260 15.65 -13.45 16.00
N ALA A 261 16.24 -13.93 14.91
CA ALA A 261 17.24 -14.97 15.00
C ALA A 261 18.29 -14.38 15.94
N ASN A 262 18.30 -14.87 17.18
CA ASN A 262 19.41 -14.68 18.09
C ASN A 262 20.64 -15.19 17.33
N LEU A 263 21.39 -14.28 16.75
CA LEU A 263 22.76 -14.55 16.36
C LEU A 263 23.52 -14.61 17.67
N LEU A 264 23.68 -15.85 18.14
CA LEU A 264 24.69 -16.27 19.11
C LEU A 264 26.07 -15.73 18.71
#